data_AF-A0A7S3SSF7-F1
#
_entry.id   AF-A0A7S3SSF7-F1
#
_cell.length_a   1.000
_cell.length_b   1.000
_cell.length_c   1.000
_cell.angle_alpha   90.00
_cell.angle_beta   90.00
_cell.angle_gamma   90.00
#
_symmetry.space_group_name_H-M   'P 1'
#
loop_
_entity.id
_entity.type
_entity.pdbx_description
1 polymer ?
#
loop_
_entity_poly.entity_id
_entity_poly.type
_entity_poly.pdbx_seq_one_letter_code
_entity_poly.pdbx_strand_id
1 'polypeptide(L)'
;LLLECPAGYALFKLTNQKLLKADPESIYESFKTSNVASSQVSVAAFHKFADTKAAMEAATELTEGTCGKSLKKFLKKNIVDPGLGESLAVLDKTLGVAVNK
;
A
#
# COMPACT_ATOMS: atom_id res chain seq x y z
N LEU A 1 -2.23 -4.23 2.12
CA LEU A 1 -1.75 -2.92 2.61
C LEU A 1 -1.01 -2.24 1.47
N LEU A 2 -1.44 -1.03 1.09
CA LEU A 2 -0.71 -0.16 0.18
C LEU A 2 0.26 0.72 0.98
N LEU A 3 1.50 0.82 0.52
CA LEU A 3 2.49 1.77 1.01
C LEU A 3 3.05 2.59 -0.15
N GLU A 4 2.93 3.90 -0.04
CA GLU A 4 3.50 4.87 -0.95
C GLU A 4 4.82 5.42 -0.38
N CYS A 5 5.89 5.38 -1.17
CA CYS A 5 7.19 5.93 -0.78
C CYS A 5 7.86 6.65 -1.96
N PRO A 6 8.89 7.47 -1.73
CA PRO A 6 9.58 8.18 -2.81
C PRO A 6 10.19 7.26 -3.88
N ALA A 7 10.46 6.00 -3.53
CA ALA A 7 10.98 5.02 -4.47
C ALA A 7 9.90 4.36 -5.32
N GLY A 8 8.62 4.42 -4.93
CA GLY A 8 7.55 3.70 -5.60
C GLY A 8 6.35 3.32 -4.73
N TYR A 9 5.51 2.43 -5.28
CA TYR A 9 4.37 1.84 -4.58
C TYR A 9 4.66 0.40 -4.17
N ALA A 10 4.26 0.02 -2.97
CA ALA A 10 4.41 -1.33 -2.45
C ALA A 10 3.06 -1.89 -1.99
N LEU A 11 2.77 -3.13 -2.38
CA LEU A 11 1.67 -3.91 -1.82
C LEU A 11 2.25 -4.95 -0.88
N PHE A 12 1.71 -4.97 0.33
CA PHE A 12 2.00 -5.97 1.34
C PHE A 12 0.76 -6.82 1.60
N LYS A 13 0.96 -8.14 1.63
CA LYS A 13 -0.01 -9.11 2.10
C LYS A 13 0.16 -9.30 3.59
N LEU A 14 -0.96 -9.30 4.31
CA LEU A 14 -0.96 -9.57 5.75
C LEU A 14 -0.81 -11.09 5.95
N THR A 15 0.29 -11.52 6.57
CA THR A 15 0.54 -12.93 6.87
C THR A 15 -0.15 -13.33 8.17
N ASN A 16 -0.21 -12.40 9.13
CA ASN A 16 -0.87 -12.61 10.42
C ASN A 16 -2.20 -11.83 10.52
N GLN A 17 -3.32 -12.51 10.28
CA GLN A 17 -4.66 -11.90 10.38
C GLN A 17 -5.04 -11.44 11.80
N LYS A 18 -4.32 -11.89 12.86
CA LYS A 18 -4.59 -11.45 14.24
C LYS A 18 -4.38 -9.95 14.41
N LEU A 19 -3.55 -9.33 13.57
CA LEU A 19 -3.30 -7.89 13.59
C LEU A 19 -4.55 -7.04 13.35
N LEU A 20 -5.55 -7.58 12.63
CA LEU A 20 -6.83 -6.88 12.41
C LEU A 20 -7.69 -6.77 13.68
N LYS A 21 -7.37 -7.56 14.71
CA LYS A 21 -8.06 -7.57 16.02
C LYS A 21 -7.16 -7.07 17.14
N ALA A 22 -5.93 -6.67 16.82
CA ALA A 22 -4.98 -6.20 17.82
C ALA A 22 -5.42 -4.86 18.39
N ASP A 23 -5.03 -4.60 19.64
CA ASP A 23 -5.26 -3.32 20.27
C ASP A 23 -4.51 -2.22 19.49
N PRO A 24 -5.20 -1.15 19.06
CA PRO A 24 -4.59 -0.04 18.31
C PRO A 24 -3.39 0.60 19.01
N GLU A 25 -3.36 0.60 20.34
CA GLU A 25 -2.28 1.18 21.14
C GLU A 25 -1.05 0.27 21.20
N SER A 26 -1.16 -1.03 20.88
CA SER A 26 -0.04 -1.99 20.99
C SER A 26 0.44 -2.56 19.65
N ILE A 27 -0.32 -2.37 18.56
CA ILE A 27 -0.03 -2.99 17.26
C ILE A 27 1.36 -2.62 16.72
N TYR A 28 1.87 -1.43 17.06
CA TYR A 28 3.19 -0.96 16.64
C TYR A 28 4.34 -1.84 17.15
N GLU A 29 4.18 -2.51 18.30
CA GLU A 29 5.18 -3.43 18.86
C GLU A 29 5.41 -4.63 17.92
N SER A 30 4.40 -5.01 17.13
CA SER A 30 4.50 -6.08 16.13
C SER A 30 5.35 -5.69 14.92
N PHE A 31 5.76 -4.42 14.79
CA PHE A 31 6.56 -3.90 13.69
C PHE A 31 7.87 -3.23 14.12
N LYS A 32 8.25 -3.36 15.40
CA LYS A 32 9.40 -2.66 16.01
C LYS A 32 10.77 -3.10 15.49
N THR A 33 10.89 -4.36 15.06
CA THR A 33 12.12 -4.89 14.48
C THR A 33 11.85 -5.53 13.13
N SER A 34 12.83 -5.52 12.24
CA SER A 34 12.72 -6.11 10.89
C SER A 34 12.30 -7.58 10.94
N ASN A 35 12.88 -8.36 11.87
CA ASN A 35 12.59 -9.78 12.00
C ASN A 35 11.11 -10.01 12.37
N VAL A 36 10.60 -9.28 13.36
CA VAL A 36 9.19 -9.41 13.78
C VAL A 36 8.27 -8.92 12.68
N ALA A 37 8.54 -7.77 12.06
CA ALA A 37 7.73 -7.21 10.97
C ALA A 37 7.62 -8.17 9.77
N SER A 38 8.71 -8.86 9.40
CA SER A 38 8.71 -9.83 8.29
C SER A 38 7.80 -11.05 8.53
N SER A 39 7.52 -11.38 9.79
CA SER A 39 6.56 -12.43 10.15
C SER A 39 5.10 -11.94 10.11
N GLN A 40 4.88 -10.63 10.15
CA GLN A 40 3.54 -10.01 10.15
C GLN A 40 3.02 -9.76 8.73
N VAL A 41 3.90 -9.31 7.83
CA VAL A 41 3.57 -8.92 6.46
C VAL A 41 4.59 -9.48 5.47
N SER A 42 4.15 -9.74 4.24
CA SER A 42 5.02 -10.13 3.12
C SER A 42 4.82 -9.17 1.94
N VAL A 43 5.90 -8.88 1.21
CA VAL A 43 5.81 -8.05 0.00
C VAL A 43 5.11 -8.86 -1.09
N ALA A 44 3.99 -8.35 -1.59
CA ALA A 44 3.25 -8.93 -2.71
C ALA A 44 3.69 -8.35 -4.05
N ALA A 45 3.89 -7.03 -4.11
CA ALA A 45 4.34 -6.35 -5.32
C ALA A 45 5.06 -5.04 -4.99
N PHE A 46 6.01 -4.65 -5.83
CA PHE A 46 6.66 -3.35 -5.76
C PHE A 46 6.76 -2.72 -7.14
N HIS A 47 6.34 -1.47 -7.27
CA HIS A 47 6.49 -0.66 -8.47
C HIS A 47 7.43 0.49 -8.19
N LYS A 48 8.67 0.36 -8.68
CA LYS A 48 9.67 1.43 -8.62
C LYS A 48 9.35 2.51 -9.64
N PHE A 49 9.47 3.79 -9.26
CA PHE A 49 9.39 4.88 -10.23
C PHE A 49 10.59 4.87 -11.19
N ALA A 50 10.34 5.22 -12.44
CA ALA A 50 11.36 5.20 -13.49
C ALA A 50 12.41 6.28 -13.26
N ASP A 51 11.99 7.47 -12.87
CA ASP A 51 12.83 8.65 -12.68
C ASP A 51 12.21 9.61 -11.64
N THR A 52 12.92 10.71 -11.38
CA THR A 52 12.50 11.75 -10.43
C THR A 52 11.24 12.50 -10.88
N LYS A 53 10.98 12.59 -12.19
CA LYS A 53 9.78 13.25 -12.72
C LYS A 53 8.54 12.41 -12.40
N ALA A 54 8.59 11.12 -12.66
CA ALA A 54 7.52 10.19 -12.31
C ALA A 54 7.29 10.15 -10.79
N ALA A 55 8.36 10.20 -9.99
CA ALA A 55 8.23 10.28 -8.52
C ALA A 55 7.56 11.57 -8.06
N MET A 56 7.91 12.72 -8.65
CA MET A 56 7.30 14.01 -8.35
C MET A 56 5.83 14.05 -8.74
N GLU A 57 5.49 13.59 -9.95
CA GLU A 57 4.11 13.50 -10.43
C GLU A 57 3.25 12.65 -9.48
N ALA A 58 3.74 11.46 -9.11
CA ALA A 58 3.07 10.59 -8.15
C ALA A 58 2.89 11.25 -6.77
N ALA A 59 3.91 11.95 -6.26
CA ALA A 59 3.82 12.63 -4.97
C ALA A 59 2.77 13.77 -4.99
N THR A 60 2.69 14.54 -6.08
CA THR A 60 1.65 15.58 -6.25
C THR A 60 0.26 14.95 -6.29
N GLU A 61 0.05 13.93 -7.13
CA GLU A 61 -1.25 13.24 -7.24
C GLU A 61 -1.72 12.69 -5.88
N LEU A 62 -0.81 12.07 -5.12
CA LEU A 62 -1.08 11.55 -3.78
C LEU A 62 -1.42 12.65 -2.77
N THR A 63 -0.70 13.78 -2.81
CA THR A 63 -0.95 14.93 -1.94
C THR A 63 -2.32 15.56 -2.19
N GLU A 64 -2.78 15.52 -3.44
CA GLU A 64 -4.12 15.97 -3.85
C GLU A 64 -5.21 14.90 -3.60
N GLY A 65 -4.85 13.72 -3.08
CA GLY A 65 -5.80 12.64 -2.82
C GLY A 65 -6.32 11.95 -4.10
N THR A 66 -5.62 12.11 -5.22
CA THR A 66 -6.02 11.58 -6.52
C THR A 66 -5.29 10.28 -6.84
N CYS A 67 -5.95 9.40 -7.58
CA CYS A 67 -5.36 8.15 -8.05
C CYS A 67 -4.84 8.30 -9.48
N GLY A 68 -3.53 8.49 -9.59
CA GLY A 68 -2.78 8.63 -10.83
C GLY A 68 -2.80 7.42 -11.74
N LYS A 69 -2.42 7.61 -13.01
CA LYS A 69 -2.39 6.51 -14.01
C LYS A 69 -1.46 5.37 -13.60
N SER A 70 -0.32 5.70 -13.01
CA SER A 70 0.67 4.70 -12.56
C SER A 70 0.10 3.84 -11.44
N LEU A 71 -0.46 4.46 -10.39
CA LEU A 71 -1.07 3.77 -9.27
C LEU A 71 -2.27 2.92 -9.70
N LYS A 72 -3.16 3.45 -10.55
CA LYS A 72 -4.29 2.69 -11.12
C LYS A 72 -3.82 1.43 -11.82
N LYS A 73 -2.81 1.54 -12.69
CA LYS A 73 -2.26 0.39 -13.43
C LYS A 73 -1.61 -0.62 -12.48
N PHE A 74 -0.93 -0.14 -11.44
CA PHE A 74 -0.32 -0.99 -10.42
C PHE A 74 -1.37 -1.76 -9.61
N LEU A 75 -2.41 -1.10 -9.12
CA LEU A 75 -3.49 -1.75 -8.36
C LEU A 75 -4.29 -2.72 -9.24
N LYS A 76 -4.63 -2.31 -10.48
CA LYS A 76 -5.34 -3.18 -11.42
C LYS A 76 -4.57 -4.49 -11.67
N LYS A 77 -3.29 -4.40 -12.01
CA LYS A 77 -2.44 -5.56 -12.31
C LYS A 77 -2.30 -6.53 -11.14
N ASN A 78 -2.24 -6.02 -9.91
CA ASN A 78 -1.87 -6.82 -8.75
C ASN A 78 -3.04 -7.18 -7.82
N ILE A 79 -4.22 -6.56 -7.99
CA ILE A 79 -5.40 -6.82 -7.15
C ILE A 79 -6.60 -7.22 -8.02
N VAL A 80 -6.95 -6.38 -9.00
CA VAL A 80 -8.18 -6.57 -9.80
C VAL A 80 -8.04 -7.73 -10.80
N ASP A 81 -6.99 -7.71 -11.62
CA ASP A 81 -6.80 -8.73 -12.66
C ASP A 81 -6.61 -10.15 -12.07
N PRO A 82 -5.92 -10.33 -10.91
CA PRO A 82 -5.86 -11.62 -10.22
C PRO A 82 -7.16 -12.02 -9.49
N GLY A 83 -8.18 -11.16 -9.45
CA GLY A 83 -9.45 -11.43 -8.75
C GLY A 83 -9.32 -11.46 -7.23
N LEU A 84 -8.35 -10.75 -6.66
CA LEU A 84 -8.20 -10.62 -5.20
C LEU A 84 -9.32 -9.70 -4.68
N GLY A 85 -10.45 -10.29 -4.32
CA GLY A 85 -11.58 -9.63 -3.63
C GLY A 85 -11.24 -9.24 -2.18
N GLU A 86 -10.01 -8.80 -1.93
CA GLU A 86 -9.46 -8.53 -0.61
C GLU A 86 -9.64 -7.05 -0.24
N SER A 87 -9.84 -6.77 1.05
CA SER A 87 -9.85 -5.40 1.57
C SER A 87 -8.44 -4.79 1.50
N LEU A 88 -8.32 -3.63 0.85
CA LEU A 88 -7.07 -2.89 0.77
C LEU A 88 -6.99 -1.84 1.88
N ALA A 89 -6.02 -1.99 2.79
CA ALA A 89 -5.66 -0.92 3.72
C ALA A 89 -4.91 0.20 2.99
N VAL A 90 -5.42 1.43 3.10
CA VAL A 90 -4.88 2.67 2.54
C VAL A 90 -4.76 3.68 3.68
N LEU A 91 -3.64 4.43 3.74
CA LEU A 91 -3.38 5.36 4.85
C LEU A 91 -4.25 6.61 4.76
N ASP A 92 -4.40 7.16 3.55
CA ASP A 92 -5.18 8.35 3.31
C ASP A 92 -6.62 8.03 2.91
N LYS A 93 -7.59 8.67 3.58
CA LYS A 93 -9.01 8.45 3.35
C LYS A 93 -9.46 8.92 1.96
N THR A 94 -8.95 10.06 1.48
CA THR A 94 -9.32 10.62 0.17
C THR A 94 -8.80 9.75 -0.96
N LEU A 95 -7.57 9.25 -0.82
CA LEU A 95 -7.01 8.26 -1.74
C LEU A 95 -7.82 6.96 -1.70
N GLY A 96 -8.21 6.50 -0.51
CA GLY A 96 -9.09 5.34 -0.33
C GLY A 96 -10.40 5.46 -1.11
N VAL A 97 -11.03 6.64 -1.11
CA VAL A 97 -12.21 6.92 -1.94
C VAL A 97 -11.86 6.94 -3.42
N ALA A 98 -10.72 7.50 -3.81
CA ALA A 98 -10.29 7.60 -5.20
C ALA A 98 -9.93 6.25 -5.83
N VAL A 99 -9.42 5.28 -5.05
CA VAL A 99 -9.08 3.93 -5.53
C VAL A 99 -10.26 2.96 -5.50
N ASN A 100 -11.29 3.25 -4.71
CA ASN A 100 -12.51 2.43 -4.60
C ASN A 100 -13.58 2.79 -5.65
N LYS A 101 -13.32 3.78 -6.51
CA LYS A 101 -14.16 4.16 -7.65
C LYS A 101 -13.70 3.44 -8.91
#